data_AF-A0A843LQG3-F1
#
_entry.id   AF-A0A843LQG3-F1
#
_cell.length_a   1.000
_cell.length_b   1.000
_cell.length_c   1.000
_cell.angle_alpha   90.00
_cell.angle_beta   90.00
_cell.angle_gamma   90.00
#
_symmetry.space_group_name_H-M   'P 1'
#
loop_
_entity.id
_entity.type
_entity.pdbx_description
1 polymer ?
#
loop_
_entity_poly.entity_id
_entity_poly.type
_entity_poly.pdbx_seq_one_letter_code
_entity_poly.pdbx_strand_id
1 'polypeptide(L)'
;MDKKYVSFYWLSKSGRHQITRDARGSSQSMVNISQEHILSWVIPMPPIQEQIKIVETIETFIQNLSKIQNKIFESKVLLQEYHSALISAAVTAKIDVRETIPTRSEAQS
;
A
#
# COMPACT_ATOMS: atom_id res chain seq x y z
N MET A 1 23.54 -6.28 15.86
CA MET A 1 22.65 -5.39 15.09
C MET A 1 21.52 -6.25 14.54
N ASP A 2 20.28 -5.89 14.83
CA ASP A 2 19.11 -6.59 14.30
C ASP A 2 18.98 -6.37 12.78
N LYS A 3 18.77 -7.45 12.02
CA LYS A 3 18.72 -7.38 10.55
C LYS A 3 17.49 -6.65 10.05
N LYS A 4 16.33 -6.85 10.69
CA LYS A 4 15.06 -6.24 10.26
C LYS A 4 15.06 -4.74 10.51
N TYR A 5 15.63 -4.30 11.64
CA TYR A 5 15.82 -2.90 11.96
C TYR A 5 16.58 -2.16 10.85
N VAL A 6 17.69 -2.74 10.39
CA VAL A 6 18.51 -2.17 9.30
C VAL A 6 17.71 -2.07 8.01
N SER A 7 16.95 -3.12 7.67
CA SER A 7 16.07 -3.13 6.50
C SER A 7 15.04 -2.00 6.55
N PHE A 8 14.35 -1.84 7.70
CA PHE A 8 13.38 -0.77 7.87
C PHE A 8 14.02 0.61 7.87
N TYR A 9 15.22 0.77 8.43
CA TYR A 9 15.97 2.02 8.36
C TYR A 9 16.28 2.42 6.91
N TRP A 10 16.73 1.49 6.06
CA TRP A 10 17.01 1.78 4.64
C TRP A 10 15.75 2.15 3.84
N LEU A 11 14.58 1.69 4.27
CA LEU A 11 13.30 2.09 3.70
C LEU A 11 12.79 3.44 4.23
N SER A 12 13.32 3.92 5.36
CA SER A 12 12.96 5.21 5.92
C SER A 12 13.42 6.37 5.03
N LYS A 13 12.84 7.55 5.24
CA LYS A 13 13.22 8.77 4.51
C LYS A 13 14.72 9.07 4.64
N SER A 14 15.30 8.88 5.83
CA SER A 14 16.72 9.16 6.08
C SER A 14 17.63 8.17 5.34
N GLY A 15 17.32 6.88 5.37
CA GLY A 15 18.06 5.86 4.63
C GLY A 15 17.95 6.08 3.12
N ARG A 16 16.73 6.31 2.62
CA ARG A 16 16.49 6.64 1.20
C ARG A 16 17.21 7.91 0.76
N HIS A 17 17.27 8.93 1.61
CA HIS A 17 17.96 10.17 1.29
C HIS A 17 19.46 9.93 1.04
N GLN A 18 20.13 9.15 1.91
CA GLN A 18 21.54 8.77 1.71
C GLN A 18 21.75 8.00 0.41
N ILE A 19 20.88 7.02 0.13
CA ILE A 19 20.90 6.25 -1.13
C ILE A 19 20.76 7.18 -2.33
N THR A 20 19.76 8.07 -2.34
CA THR A 20 19.49 8.96 -3.48
C THR A 20 20.58 10.01 -3.69
N ARG A 21 21.24 10.46 -2.62
CA ARG A 21 22.32 11.45 -2.69
C ARG A 21 23.56 10.89 -3.39
N ASP A 22 23.88 9.63 -3.10
CA ASP A 22 25.13 8.99 -3.53
C ASP A 22 24.94 8.07 -4.74
N ALA A 23 23.69 7.83 -5.14
CA ALA A 23 23.32 7.22 -6.41
C ALA A 23 23.84 8.06 -7.60
N ARG A 24 24.50 7.40 -8.56
CA ARG A 24 25.05 8.02 -9.78
C ARG A 24 24.61 7.23 -11.00
N GLY A 25 24.10 7.90 -12.03
CA GLY A 25 23.67 7.24 -13.27
C GLY A 25 23.06 8.25 -14.25
N SER A 26 23.21 8.03 -15.55
CA SER A 26 22.68 8.91 -16.60
C SER A 26 21.15 8.79 -16.77
N SER A 27 20.53 7.76 -16.21
CA SER A 27 19.08 7.56 -16.19
C SER A 27 18.61 7.16 -14.80
N GLN A 28 17.43 7.65 -14.40
CA GLN A 28 16.77 7.31 -13.13
C GLN A 28 16.51 5.80 -12.98
N SER A 29 16.43 5.06 -14.09
CA SER A 29 16.19 3.62 -14.09
C SER A 29 17.46 2.77 -13.93
N MET A 30 18.66 3.37 -13.97
CA MET A 30 19.92 2.64 -13.83
C MET A 30 20.94 3.52 -13.09
N VAL A 31 20.78 3.56 -11.78
CA VAL A 31 21.71 4.22 -10.87
C VAL A 31 22.64 3.19 -10.24
N ASN A 32 23.92 3.50 -10.26
CA ASN A 32 24.98 2.74 -9.61
C ASN A 32 25.35 3.37 -8.27
N ILE A 33 25.72 2.52 -7.31
CA ILE A 33 26.19 2.92 -6.00
C ILE A 33 27.49 2.16 -5.76
N SER A 34 28.57 2.89 -5.50
CA SER A 34 29.87 2.27 -5.17
C SER A 34 29.82 1.65 -3.77
N GLN A 35 30.62 0.60 -3.55
CA GLN A 35 30.76 -0.01 -2.24
C GLN A 35 31.28 0.98 -1.18
N GLU A 36 32.14 1.91 -1.59
CA GLU A 36 32.69 2.98 -0.75
C GLU A 36 31.58 3.89 -0.19
N HIS A 37 30.58 4.25 -0.99
CA HIS A 37 29.43 5.02 -0.50
C HIS A 37 28.61 4.23 0.52
N ILE A 38 28.38 2.94 0.28
CA ILE A 38 27.62 2.10 1.21
C ILE A 38 28.32 2.03 2.58
N LEU A 39 29.64 1.93 2.58
CA LEU A 39 30.46 1.88 3.80
C LEU A 39 30.54 3.22 4.54
N SER A 40 30.33 4.35 3.84
CA SER A 40 30.36 5.69 4.45
C SER A 40 29.01 6.16 4.99
N TRP A 41 27.93 5.44 4.69
CA TRP A 41 26.60 5.80 5.18
C TRP A 41 26.46 5.58 6.69
N VAL A 42 25.68 6.46 7.30
CA VAL A 42 25.43 6.45 8.74
C VAL A 42 24.12 5.74 9.02
N ILE A 43 24.14 4.81 9.98
CA ILE A 43 22.95 4.16 10.53
C ILE A 43 22.90 4.39 12.04
N PRO A 44 21.78 4.90 12.59
CA PRO A 44 21.60 5.01 14.04
C PRO A 44 21.60 3.62 14.67
N MET A 45 22.40 3.43 15.71
CA MET A 45 22.61 2.15 16.39
C MET A 45 22.14 2.24 17.86
N PRO A 46 20.82 2.27 18.12
CA PRO A 46 20.30 2.24 19.49
C PRO A 46 20.55 0.87 20.14
N PRO A 47 20.33 0.71 21.46
CA PRO A 47 20.43 -0.59 22.14
C PRO A 47 19.57 -1.67 21.47
N ILE A 48 19.99 -2.94 21.56
CA ILE A 48 19.31 -4.05 20.87
C ILE A 48 17.82 -4.18 21.25
N GLN A 49 17.47 -3.88 22.50
CA GLN A 49 16.08 -3.90 22.98
C GLN A 49 15.22 -2.84 22.28
N GLU A 50 15.79 -1.66 22.01
CA GLU A 50 15.11 -0.59 21.29
C GLU A 50 14.96 -0.94 19.80
N GLN A 51 15.98 -1.55 19.19
CA GLN A 51 15.90 -2.05 17.81
C GLN A 51 14.73 -3.04 17.66
N ILE A 52 14.63 -4.01 18.57
CA ILE A 52 13.55 -5.01 18.59
C ILE A 52 12.18 -4.33 18.75
N LYS A 53 12.04 -3.40 19.71
CA LYS A 53 10.78 -2.68 19.95
C LYS A 53 10.33 -1.86 18.73
N ILE A 54 11.26 -1.22 18.03
CA ILE A 54 10.98 -0.48 16.79
C ILE A 54 10.47 -1.44 15.72
N VAL A 55 11.15 -2.58 15.52
CA VAL A 55 10.76 -3.61 14.56
C VAL A 55 9.37 -4.15 14.84
N GLU A 56 9.09 -4.56 16.09
CA GLU A 56 7.78 -5.08 16.51
C GLU A 56 6.66 -4.08 16.26
N THR A 57 6.92 -2.80 16.53
CA THR A 57 5.96 -1.73 16.29
C THR A 57 5.62 -1.63 14.81
N ILE A 58 6.64 -1.60 13.94
CA ILE A 58 6.47 -1.52 12.48
C ILE A 58 5.73 -2.76 11.95
N GLU A 59 6.12 -3.96 12.38
CA GLU A 59 5.48 -5.20 11.94
C GLU A 59 4.00 -5.26 12.36
N THR A 60 3.67 -4.80 13.56
CA THR A 60 2.28 -4.68 14.02
C THR A 60 1.46 -3.75 13.12
N PHE A 61 2.03 -2.59 12.75
CA PHE A 61 1.37 -1.67 11.81
C PHE A 61 1.16 -2.32 10.44
N ILE A 62 2.18 -2.99 9.90
CA ILE A 62 2.09 -3.69 8.61
C ILE A 62 0.99 -4.76 8.65
N GLN A 63 0.94 -5.58 9.69
CA GLN A 63 -0.10 -6.60 9.86
C GLN A 63 -1.51 -6.01 9.88
N ASN A 64 -1.70 -4.88 10.58
CA ASN A 64 -2.99 -4.21 10.62
C ASN A 64 -3.38 -3.65 9.25
N LEU A 65 -2.44 -3.07 8.50
CA LEU A 65 -2.66 -2.64 7.13
C LEU A 65 -3.04 -3.82 6.21
N SER A 66 -2.35 -4.95 6.32
CA SER A 66 -2.67 -6.16 5.55
C SER A 66 -4.09 -6.66 5.84
N LYS A 67 -4.54 -6.62 7.11
CA LYS A 67 -5.93 -6.98 7.47
C LYS A 67 -6.95 -6.05 6.80
N ILE A 68 -6.69 -4.75 6.78
CA ILE A 68 -7.57 -3.77 6.13
C ILE A 68 -7.59 -4.00 4.61
N GLN A 69 -6.43 -4.24 4.00
CA GLN A 69 -6.32 -4.52 2.58
C GLN A 69 -7.13 -5.77 2.18
N ASN A 70 -7.07 -6.83 2.99
CA ASN A 70 -7.85 -8.04 2.74
C ASN A 70 -9.36 -7.78 2.80
N LYS A 71 -9.83 -7.03 3.81
CA LYS A 71 -11.26 -6.65 3.90
C LYS A 71 -11.74 -5.84 2.70
N ILE A 72 -10.90 -4.94 2.20
CA ILE A 72 -11.21 -4.16 0.98
C ILE A 72 -11.33 -5.10 -0.23
N PHE A 73 -10.42 -6.07 -0.36
CA PHE A 73 -10.47 -7.05 -1.43
C PHE A 73 -11.73 -7.93 -1.37
N GLU A 74 -12.06 -8.45 -0.20
CA GLU A 74 -13.29 -9.22 0.04
C GLU A 74 -14.55 -8.41 -0.31
N SER A 75 -14.60 -7.16 0.14
CA SER A 75 -15.73 -6.26 -0.16
C SER A 75 -15.87 -6.00 -1.66
N LYS A 76 -14.75 -5.86 -2.38
CA LYS A 76 -14.74 -5.69 -3.83
C LYS A 76 -15.30 -6.92 -4.54
N VAL A 77 -14.90 -8.12 -4.12
CA VAL A 77 -15.41 -9.38 -4.69
C VAL A 77 -16.92 -9.49 -4.45
N LEU A 78 -17.39 -9.24 -3.23
CA LEU A 78 -18.82 -9.30 -2.89
C LEU A 78 -19.64 -8.31 -3.74
N LEU A 79 -19.14 -7.10 -3.96
CA LEU A 79 -19.81 -6.11 -4.82
C LEU A 79 -19.90 -6.58 -6.27
N GLN A 80 -18.88 -7.27 -6.80
CA GLN A 80 -18.89 -7.82 -8.15
C GLN A 80 -19.89 -8.98 -8.29
N GLU A 81 -19.96 -9.86 -7.30
CA GLU A 81 -20.95 -10.94 -7.25
C GLU A 81 -22.37 -10.39 -7.16
N TYR A 82 -22.60 -9.42 -6.26
CA TYR A 82 -23.89 -8.75 -6.12
C TYR A 82 -24.33 -8.08 -7.43
N HIS A 83 -23.43 -7.32 -8.08
CA HIS A 83 -23.72 -6.68 -9.36
C HIS A 83 -24.09 -7.71 -10.44
N SER A 84 -23.36 -8.83 -10.51
CA SER A 84 -23.65 -9.91 -11.47
C SER A 84 -25.00 -10.58 -11.19
N ALA A 85 -25.31 -10.84 -9.92
CA ALA A 85 -26.59 -11.40 -9.50
C ALA A 85 -27.76 -10.46 -9.81
N LEU A 86 -27.58 -9.15 -9.60
CA LEU A 86 -28.59 -8.13 -9.89
C LEU A 86 -28.87 -8.04 -11.39
N ILE A 87 -27.84 -8.04 -12.24
CA ILE A 87 -28.01 -8.13 -13.70
C ILE A 87 -28.75 -9.41 -14.08
N SER A 88 -28.34 -10.56 -13.53
CA SER A 88 -29.00 -11.83 -13.81
C SER A 88 -30.48 -11.83 -13.40
N ALA A 89 -30.81 -11.25 -12.24
CA ALA A 89 -32.17 -11.14 -11.75
C ALA A 89 -33.02 -10.19 -12.60
N ALA A 90 -32.46 -9.06 -13.06
CA ALA A 90 -33.12 -8.15 -13.98
C ALA A 90 -33.40 -8.80 -15.35
N VAL A 91 -32.41 -9.51 -15.92
CA VAL A 91 -32.54 -10.18 -17.23
C VAL A 91 -33.49 -11.36 -17.16
N THR A 92 -33.60 -12.04 -16.02
CA THR A 92 -34.59 -13.12 -15.79
C THR A 92 -35.96 -12.62 -15.38
N ALA A 93 -36.22 -11.30 -15.46
CA ALA A 93 -37.47 -10.64 -15.07
C ALA A 93 -37.91 -10.91 -13.62
N LYS A 94 -36.97 -11.32 -12.75
CA LYS A 94 -37.21 -11.50 -11.32
C LYS A 94 -37.22 -10.16 -10.55
N ILE A 95 -36.68 -9.10 -11.17
CA ILE A 95 -36.71 -7.73 -10.67
C ILE A 95 -37.16 -6.82 -11.82
N ASP A 96 -38.20 -5.99 -11.59
CA ASP A 96 -38.64 -5.00 -12.56
C ASP A 96 -37.81 -3.71 -12.43
N VAL A 97 -36.95 -3.46 -13.41
CA VAL A 97 -36.01 -2.32 -13.41
C VAL A 97 -36.70 -1.01 -13.83
N ARG A 98 -37.91 -1.08 -14.40
CA ARG A 98 -38.62 0.08 -14.99
C ARG A 98 -39.17 1.05 -13.94
N GLU A 99 -39.46 0.58 -12.72
CA GLU A 99 -39.93 1.44 -11.63
C GLU A 99 -38.79 2.04 -10.78
N THR A 100 -37.57 1.55 -10.92
CA THR A 100 -36.44 1.90 -10.02
C THR A 100 -35.58 3.08 -10.46
N ILE A 101 -35.87 3.70 -11.61
CA ILE A 101 -35.15 4.90 -12.04
C ILE A 101 -35.92 6.11 -11.49
N PRO A 102 -35.46 6.80 -10.44
CA PRO A 102 -36.04 8.09 -10.09
C PRO A 102 -35.86 8.98 -11.31
N THR A 103 -36.98 9.32 -11.95
CA THR A 103 -37.03 10.24 -13.06
C THR A 103 -36.30 11.49 -12.58
N ARG A 104 -35.17 11.81 -13.21
CA ARG A 104 -34.40 13.01 -12.90
C ARG A 104 -35.31 14.18 -13.30
N SER A 105 -36.10 14.64 -12.34
CA SER A 105 -37.02 15.75 -12.47
C SER A 105 -36.26 16.90 -13.09
N GLU A 106 -36.81 17.34 -14.22
CA GLU A 106 -36.55 18.59 -14.89
C GLU A 106 -36.30 19.70 -13.86
N ALA A 107 -35.11 20.30 -13.93
CA ALA A 107 -34.85 21.62 -13.40
C ALA A 107 -34.20 22.42 -14.54
N GLN A 108 -35.02 22.69 -15.57
CA GLN A 108 -34.88 23.89 -16.39
C GLN A 108 -35.67 24.99 -15.70
N SER A 109 -34.99 26.06 -15.29
CA SER A 109 -35.48 27.45 -15.32
C SER A 109 -34.28 28.37 -15.21
#